data_AF-A0A150HX35-F1
#
_entry.id   AF-A0A150HX35-F1
#
_cell.length_a   1.000
_cell.length_b   1.000
_cell.length_c   1.000
_cell.angle_alpha   90.00
_cell.angle_beta   90.00
_cell.angle_gamma   90.00
#
_symmetry.space_group_name_H-M   'P 1'
#
loop_
_entity.id
_entity.type
_entity.pdbx_description
1 polymer ?
#
loop_
_entity_poly.entity_id
_entity_poly.type
_entity_poly.pdbx_seq_one_letter_code
_entity_poly.pdbx_strand_id
1 'polypeptide(L)' 'MAHAIGFQLVLITILIPLIAWWMQISLVKAFLLDFSLMIIIPCFTFIYNYLFDLIFGLPSHLLESKELNAKLNH' A
#
# COMPACT_ATOMS: atom_id res chain seq x y z
N MET A 1 -11.47 -20.95 2.64
CA MET A 1 -11.53 -19.94 3.71
C MET A 1 -10.72 -20.37 4.94
N ALA A 2 -11.05 -21.47 5.63
CA ALA A 2 -10.29 -21.93 6.82
C ALA A 2 -8.79 -22.19 6.55
N HIS A 3 -8.43 -22.73 5.38
CA HIS A 3 -7.02 -22.95 4.99
C HIS A 3 -6.20 -21.66 4.89
N ALA A 4 -6.78 -20.59 4.35
CA ALA A 4 -6.08 -19.32 4.19
C ALA A 4 -5.83 -18.64 5.55
N ILE A 5 -6.84 -18.65 6.43
CA ILE A 5 -6.73 -18.07 7.78
C ILE A 5 -5.69 -18.83 8.63
N GLY A 6 -5.67 -20.17 8.55
CA GLY A 6 -4.67 -20.98 9.25
C GLY A 6 -3.25 -20.71 8.76
N PHE A 7 -3.05 -20.60 7.44
CA PHE A 7 -1.75 -20.25 6.86
C PHE A 7 -1.27 -18.86 7.31
N GLN A 8 -2.18 -17.88 7.31
CA GLN A 8 -1.88 -16.52 7.75
C GLN A 8 -1.46 -16.45 9.22
N LEU A 9 -2.17 -17.16 10.11
CA LEU A 9 -1.87 -17.19 11.54
C LEU A 9 -0.53 -17.86 11.86
N VAL A 10 -0.23 -18.98 11.18
CA VAL A 10 1.06 -19.67 11.34
C VAL A 10 2.20 -18.79 10.84
N LEU A 11 2.03 -18.13 9.69
CA LEU A 11 2.99 -17.17 9.17
C LEU A 11 3.28 -16.05 10.17
N ILE A 12 2.25 -15.41 10.72
CA ILE A 12 2.40 -14.34 11.71
C ILE A 12 3.09 -14.85 12.98
N THR A 13 2.70 -16.04 13.45
CA THR A 13 3.25 -16.66 14.65
C THR A 13 4.71 -17.05 14.52
N ILE A 14 5.23 -17.28 13.29
CA ILE A 14 6.66 -17.55 13.04
C ILE A 14 7.41 -16.25 12.71
N LEU A 15 6.82 -15.40 11.88
CA LEU A 15 7.46 -14.20 11.36
C LEU A 15 7.68 -13.14 12.45
N ILE A 16 6.70 -12.92 13.34
CA ILE A 16 6.82 -11.95 14.43
C ILE A 16 7.96 -12.31 15.41
N PRO A 17 8.04 -13.53 15.97
CA PRO A 17 9.16 -13.88 16.83
C PRO A 17 10.50 -13.94 16.10
N LEU A 18 10.52 -14.28 14.80
CA LEU A 18 11.74 -14.18 13.99
C LEU A 18 12.26 -12.74 13.90
N ILE A 19 11.38 -11.76 13.62
CA ILE A 19 11.72 -10.33 13.59
C ILE A 19 12.13 -9.85 14.99
N ALA A 20 11.39 -10.25 16.03
CA ALA A 20 11.71 -9.92 17.42
C ALA A 20 13.11 -10.43 17.81
N TRP A 21 13.45 -11.66 17.41
CA TRP A 21 14.76 -12.26 17.65
C TRP A 21 15.87 -11.58 16.85
N TRP A 22 15.65 -11.32 15.56
CA TRP A 22 16.61 -10.65 14.69
C TRP A 22 16.95 -9.24 15.18
N MET A 23 15.92 -8.47 15.58
CA MET A 23 16.08 -7.09 16.02
C MET A 23 16.28 -6.93 17.53
N GLN A 24 16.24 -8.02 18.30
CA GLN A 24 16.32 -8.02 19.77
C GLN A 24 15.28 -7.06 20.42
N ILE A 25 14.07 -7.03 19.85
CA ILE A 25 12.96 -6.20 20.34
C ILE A 25 11.84 -7.06 20.93
N SER A 26 10.97 -6.47 21.75
CA SER A 26 9.82 -7.20 22.29
C SER A 26 8.82 -7.61 21.20
N LEU A 27 8.06 -8.69 21.41
CA LEU A 27 7.03 -9.15 20.46
C LEU A 27 6.04 -8.05 20.07
N VAL A 28 5.64 -7.21 21.04
CA VAL A 28 4.73 -6.08 20.78
C VAL A 28 5.36 -5.07 19.82
N LYS A 29 6.66 -4.79 19.98
CA LYS A 29 7.39 -3.90 19.06
C LYS A 29 7.53 -4.53 17.67
N ALA A 30 7.79 -5.82 17.57
CA ALA A 30 7.85 -6.53 16.30
C ALA A 30 6.48 -6.55 15.57
N PHE A 31 5.38 -6.73 16.30
CA PHE A 31 4.02 -6.61 15.75
C PHE A 31 3.71 -5.18 15.28
N LEU A 32 4.07 -4.18 16.09
CA LEU A 32 3.92 -2.78 15.70
C LEU A 32 4.76 -2.42 14.47
N LEU A 33 5.96 -3.00 14.33
CA LEU A 33 6.81 -2.83 13.15
C LEU A 33 6.12 -3.37 11.88
N ASP A 34 5.62 -4.60 11.95
CA ASP A 34 4.90 -5.25 10.85
C ASP A 34 3.67 -4.43 10.42
N PHE A 35 2.87 -3.99 11.40
CA PHE A 35 1.71 -3.14 11.14
C PHE A 35 2.08 -1.75 10.61
N SER A 36 3.18 -1.17 11.11
CA SER A 36 3.68 0.12 10.63
C SER A 36 4.13 0.03 9.18
N LEU A 37 4.80 -1.05 8.77
CA LEU A 37 5.18 -1.27 7.38
C LEU A 37 3.95 -1.45 6.48
N MET A 38 2.95 -2.20 6.95
CA MET A 38 1.68 -2.37 6.23
C MET A 38 0.97 -1.02 5.96
N ILE A 39 1.18 -0.01 6.80
CA ILE A 39 0.59 1.33 6.63
C ILE A 39 1.53 2.29 5.88
N ILE A 40 2.81 2.34 6.26
CA ILE A 40 3.79 3.30 5.73
C ILE A 40 4.05 3.05 4.24
N ILE A 41 4.14 1.79 3.81
CA ILE A 41 4.40 1.44 2.41
C ILE A 41 3.30 2.02 1.49
N PRO A 42 2.00 1.69 1.65
CA PRO A 42 0.97 2.24 0.79
C PRO A 42 0.77 3.75 0.99
N CYS A 43 0.97 4.28 2.19
CA CYS A 43 0.91 5.71 2.44
C CYS A 43 1.98 6.47 1.64
N PHE A 44 3.23 6.00 1.68
CA PHE A 44 4.32 6.54 0.88
C PHE A 44 4.02 6.45 -0.62
N THR A 45 3.56 5.29 -1.11
CA THR A 45 3.17 5.12 -2.51
C THR A 45 2.06 6.09 -2.93
N PHE A 46 1.04 6.26 -2.09
CA PHE A 46 -0.05 7.18 -2.37
C PHE A 46 0.42 8.64 -2.43
N ILE A 47 1.22 9.06 -1.46
CA ILE A 47 1.81 10.41 -1.44
C ILE A 47 2.71 10.63 -2.65
N TYR A 48 3.52 9.63 -3.01
CA TYR A 48 4.38 9.69 -4.19
C TYR A 48 3.56 9.85 -5.47
N ASN A 49 2.52 9.04 -5.65
CA ASN A 49 1.63 9.15 -6.81
C ASN A 49 0.91 10.50 -6.84
N TYR A 50 0.44 10.98 -5.69
CA TYR A 50 -0.20 12.29 -5.58
C TYR A 50 0.74 13.45 -5.92
N LEU A 51 1.97 13.42 -5.41
CA LEU A 51 3.00 14.39 -5.76
C LEU A 51 3.40 14.29 -7.23
N PHE A 52 3.48 13.09 -7.78
CA PHE A 52 3.76 12.87 -9.19
C PHE A 52 2.67 13.49 -10.06
N ASP A 53 1.40 13.26 -9.74
CA ASP A 53 0.26 13.88 -10.43
C ASP A 53 0.29 15.41 -10.32
N LEU A 54 0.71 15.95 -9.16
CA LEU A 54 0.85 17.39 -8.95
C LEU A 54 2.00 18.01 -9.78
N ILE A 55 3.14 17.31 -9.86
CA ILE A 55 4.35 17.79 -10.54
C ILE A 55 4.24 17.60 -12.05
N PHE A 56 3.80 16.43 -12.51
CA PHE A 56 3.71 16.12 -13.92
C PHE A 56 2.43 16.66 -14.56
N GLY A 57 1.34 16.78 -13.80
CA GLY A 57 0.06 17.28 -14.30
C GLY A 57 -0.56 16.38 -15.36
N LEU A 58 -1.89 16.21 -15.32
CA LEU A 58 -2.62 15.39 -16.29
C LEU A 58 -2.30 15.87 -17.72
N PRO A 59 -1.72 15.03 -18.60
CA PRO A 59 -1.24 15.50 -19.88
C PRO A 59 -2.43 15.95 -20.75
N SER A 60 -2.26 17.08 -21.43
CA SER A 60 -3.33 17.85 -22.12
C SER A 60 -4.18 17.03 -23.10
N HIS A 61 -3.70 15.89 -23.61
CA HIS A 61 -4.45 15.00 -24.49
C HIS A 61 -5.61 14.25 -23.79
N LEU A 62 -5.59 14.13 -22.45
CA LEU A 62 -6.68 13.53 -21.67
C LEU A 62 -7.87 14.50 -21.57
N LEU A 63 -7.59 15.81 -21.53
CA LEU A 63 -8.59 16.87 -21.54
C LEU A 63 -9.33 16.89 -22.88
N GLU A 64 -8.59 16.77 -23.98
CA GLU A 64 -9.15 16.71 -25.33
C GLU A 64 -10.04 15.48 -25.54
N SER A 65 -9.64 14.30 -25.03
CA SER A 65 -10.45 13.08 -25.12
C SER A 65 -11.77 13.15 -24.34
N LYS A 66 -11.77 13.86 -23.20
CA LYS A 66 -12.95 14.06 -22.35
C LYS A 66 -13.92 15.06 -22.98
N GLU A 67 -13.42 16.14 -23.57
CA GLU A 67 -14.23 17.11 -24.32
C GLU A 67 -14.80 16.51 -25.61
N LEU A 68 -14.01 15.72 -26.34
CA LEU A 68 -14.46 15.03 -27.55
C LEU A 68 -15.58 14.02 -27.23
N ASN A 69 -15.42 13.22 -26.17
CA ASN A 69 -16.48 12.29 -25.72
C ASN A 69 -17.73 13.03 -25.24
N ALA A 70 -17.59 14.16 -24.55
CA ALA A 70 -18.74 14.98 -24.14
C ALA A 70 -19.49 15.56 -25.35
N LYS A 71 -18.77 15.92 -26.42
CA LYS A 71 -19.34 16.42 -27.68
C LYS A 71 -19.95 15.35 -28.58
N LEU A 72 -19.52 14.10 -28.48
CA LEU A 72 -20.04 12.98 -29.29
C LEU A 72 -21.33 12.38 -28.73
N ASN A 73 -21.57 12.55 -27.42
CA ASN A 73 -22.73 12.03 -26.70
C ASN A 73 -23.88 13.04 -26.57
N HIS A 74 -23.77 14.20 -27.22
CA HIS A 74 -24.79 15.25 -27.33
C HIS A 74 -24.99 15.59 -28.80
#